data_AF-A0A954GLR4-F1
#
_entry.id   AF-A0A954GLR4-F1
#
_cell.length_a   1.000
_cell.length_b   1.000
_cell.length_c   1.000
_cell.angle_alpha   90.00
_cell.angle_beta   90.00
_cell.angle_gamma   90.00
#
_symmetry.space_group_name_H-M   'P 1'
#
loop_
_entity.id
_entity.type
_entity.pdbx_description
1 polymer ?
#
loop_
_entity_poly.entity_id
_entity_poly.type
_entity_poly.pdbx_seq_one_letter_code
_entity_poly.pdbx_strand_id
1 'polypeptide(L)' 'MAIMHGVHHILPTPADDPSGQTWMRVTVAYRRIDGKWKSVHDHISIPFNPMNNEAWFIRDPSTLDFPDYTVAANS' A
#
# COMPACT_ATOMS: atom_id res chain seq x y z
N MET A 1 18.16 9.57 13.52
CA MET A 1 16.89 9.07 12.95
C MET A 1 17.13 8.81 11.47
N ALA A 2 16.45 7.85 10.87
CA ALA A 2 16.45 7.63 9.42
C ALA A 2 15.02 7.41 8.94
N ILE A 3 14.71 7.86 7.73
CA ILE A 3 13.41 7.65 7.10
C ILE A 3 13.65 6.85 5.82
N MET A 4 12.85 5.81 5.60
CA MET A 4 12.71 5.14 4.31
C MET A 4 11.35 5.50 3.74
N HIS A 5 11.31 5.78 2.44
CA HIS A 5 10.08 5.94 1.68
C HIS A 5 10.20 5.15 0.38
N GLY A 6 9.16 4.42 0.03
CA GLY A 6 9.16 3.60 -1.17
C GLY A 6 7.78 3.05 -1.53
N VAL A 7 7.76 2.37 -2.67
CA VAL A 7 6.59 1.67 -3.20
C VAL A 7 6.91 0.18 -3.19
N HIS A 8 6.11 -0.59 -2.46
CA HIS A 8 6.33 -2.02 -2.24
C HIS A 8 5.26 -2.83 -2.98
N HIS A 9 5.67 -3.88 -3.69
CA HIS A 9 4.76 -4.88 -4.24
C HIS A 9 4.62 -6.02 -3.23
N ILE A 10 3.42 -6.23 -2.70
CA ILE A 10 3.13 -7.38 -1.86
C ILE A 10 2.55 -8.49 -2.73
N LEU A 11 3.15 -9.66 -2.59
CA LEU A 11 2.73 -10.89 -3.24
C LEU A 11 2.16 -11.84 -2.19
N PRO A 12 1.02 -12.50 -2.48
CA PRO A 12 0.53 -13.57 -1.64
C PRO A 12 1.49 -14.77 -1.60
N THR A 13 1.42 -15.54 -0.53
CA THR A 13 2.08 -16.85 -0.42
C THR A 13 1.08 -17.84 0.20
N PRO A 14 0.63 -18.88 -0.53
CA PRO A 14 1.04 -19.28 -1.88
C PRO A 14 0.57 -18.31 -2.99
N ALA A 15 1.17 -18.40 -4.18
CA ALA A 15 1.00 -17.40 -5.25
C ALA A 15 -0.42 -17.33 -5.84
N ASP A 16 -1.22 -18.37 -5.64
CA ASP A 16 -2.62 -18.50 -6.08
C ASP A 16 -3.63 -18.06 -5.00
N ASP A 17 -3.16 -17.59 -3.84
CA ASP A 17 -4.04 -17.11 -2.78
C ASP A 17 -4.76 -15.82 -3.22
N PRO A 18 -6.09 -15.72 -3.05
CA PRO A 18 -6.87 -14.55 -3.47
C PRO A 18 -6.58 -13.28 -2.66
N SER A 19 -5.77 -13.36 -1.60
CA SER A 19 -5.47 -12.22 -0.73
C SER A 19 -4.44 -11.26 -1.32
N GLY A 20 -4.74 -9.97 -1.17
CA GLY A 20 -3.75 -8.94 -0.84
C GLY A 20 -2.68 -8.58 -1.87
N GLN A 21 -2.73 -9.08 -3.11
CA GLN A 21 -1.78 -8.65 -4.14
C GLN A 21 -2.04 -7.19 -4.54
N THR A 22 -1.14 -6.29 -4.16
CA THR A 22 -1.18 -4.88 -4.58
C THR A 22 0.16 -4.19 -4.37
N TRP A 23 0.32 -3.04 -5.03
CA TRP A 23 1.33 -2.06 -4.69
C TRP A 23 0.86 -1.14 -3.56
N MET A 24 1.78 -0.73 -2.69
CA MET A 24 1.51 0.16 -1.56
C MET A 24 2.63 1.18 -1.37
N ARG A 25 2.26 2.36 -0.85
CA ARG A 25 3.22 3.36 -0.39
C ARG A 25 3.60 3.05 1.05
N VAL A 26 4.89 2.97 1.31
CA VAL A 26 5.46 2.64 2.62
C VAL A 26 6.40 3.76 3.03
N THR A 27 6.22 4.26 4.24
CA THR A 27 7.17 5.17 4.90
C THR A 27 7.50 4.62 6.28
N VAL A 28 8.78 4.39 6.55
CA VAL A 28 9.26 3.84 7.83
C VAL A 28 10.23 4.81 8.49
N ALA A 29 9.97 5.16 9.75
CA ALA A 29 10.91 5.87 10.59
C ALA A 29 11.70 4.91 11.45
N TYR A 30 13.03 5.01 11.37
CA TYR A 30 13.96 4.21 12.15
C TYR A 30 14.70 5.04 13.20
N ARG A 31 14.88 4.42 14.38
CA ARG A 31 15.73 4.93 15.46
C ARG A 31 16.77 3.88 15.84
N ARG A 32 17.99 4.30 16.16
CA ARG A 32 18.98 3.44 16.81
C ARG A 32 18.65 3.34 18.30
N ILE A 33 18.41 2.13 18.79
CA ILE A 33 18.17 1.79 20.20
C ILE A 33 19.12 0.64 20.53
N ASP A 34 19.95 0.81 21.55
CA ASP A 34 21.00 -0.15 21.95
C ASP A 34 21.88 -0.61 20.78
N GLY A 35 22.32 0.36 19.97
CA GLY A 35 23.17 0.11 18.80
C GLY A 35 22.47 -0.53 17.60
N LYS A 36 21.18 -0.85 17.68
CA LYS A 36 20.41 -1.50 16.59
C LYS A 36 19.40 -0.54 15.99
N TRP A 37 19.27 -0.54 14.66
CA TRP A 37 18.15 0.14 14.01
C TRP A 37 16.85 -0.61 14.26
N LYS A 38 15.82 0.12 14.67
CA LYS A 38 14.46 -0.38 14.92
C LYS A 38 13.48 0.53 14.18
N SER A 39 12.44 -0.05 13.56
CA SER A 39 11.28 0.75 13.17
C SER A 39 10.62 1.26 14.45
N VAL A 40 10.29 2.55 14.46
CA VAL A 40 9.56 3.20 15.55
C VAL A 40 8.23 3.79 15.09
N HIS A 41 8.02 3.89 13.78
CA HIS A 41 6.76 4.30 13.17
C HIS A 41 6.72 3.82 11.72
N ASP A 42 5.61 3.18 11.35
CA ASP A 42 5.31 2.78 9.99
C ASP A 42 4.03 3.49 9.53
N HIS A 43 4.07 4.07 8.34
CA HIS A 43 2.90 4.57 7.63
C HIS A 43 2.79 3.80 6.32
N ILE A 44 1.74 2.99 6.19
CA ILE A 44 1.46 2.18 5.00
C ILE A 44 0.10 2.60 4.45
N SER A 45 0.00 2.73 3.13
CA SER A 45 -1.25 3.14 2.49
C SER A 45 -1.40 2.53 1.09
N ILE A 46 -2.63 2.22 0.76
CA ILE A 46 -3.10 1.90 -0.59
C ILE A 46 -4.01 3.04 -1.08
N PRO A 47 -4.14 3.25 -2.39
CA PRO A 47 -5.14 4.18 -2.89
C PRO A 47 -6.55 3.62 -2.66
N PHE A 48 -7.54 4.50 -2.67
CA PHE A 48 -8.95 4.14 -2.59
C PHE A 48 -9.75 5.01 -3.56
N ASN A 49 -10.92 4.53 -3.96
CA ASN A 49 -11.86 5.31 -4.74
C ASN A 49 -12.66 6.22 -3.80
N PRO A 50 -12.54 7.55 -3.90
CA PRO A 50 -13.23 8.48 -3.01
C PRO A 50 -14.75 8.50 -3.21
N MET A 51 -15.26 7.97 -4.32
CA MET A 51 -16.70 8.00 -4.63
C MET A 51 -17.47 6.91 -3.90
N ASN A 52 -16.82 5.77 -3.64
CA ASN A 52 -17.43 4.62 -2.98
C ASN A 52 -16.67 4.15 -1.72
N ASN A 53 -15.55 4.80 -1.38
CA ASN A 53 -14.65 4.46 -0.26
C ASN A 53 -14.04 3.05 -0.33
N GLU A 54 -14.03 2.43 -1.50
CA GLU A 54 -13.42 1.11 -1.68
C GLU A 54 -11.91 1.22 -1.95
N ALA A 55 -11.14 0.30 -1.39
CA ALA A 55 -9.72 0.16 -1.69
C ALA A 55 -9.50 -0.13 -3.18
N TRP A 56 -8.51 0.55 -3.78
CA TRP A 56 -8.10 0.27 -5.15
C TRP A 56 -6.79 -0.53 -5.13
N PHE A 57 -6.88 -1.78 -5.57
CA PHE A 57 -5.75 -2.71 -5.62
C PHE A 57 -5.08 -2.64 -7.00
N ILE A 58 -3.85 -2.14 -7.03
CA ILE A 58 -3.04 -2.04 -8.25
C ILE A 58 -2.38 -3.40 -8.49
N ARG A 59 -2.79 -4.11 -9.56
CA ARG A 59 -2.24 -5.42 -9.90
C ARG A 59 -0.99 -5.33 -10.79
N ASP A 60 -0.99 -4.39 -11.72
CA ASP A 60 0.11 -4.14 -12.65
C ASP A 60 0.35 -2.62 -12.76
N PRO A 61 1.49 -2.10 -12.27
CA PRO A 61 1.77 -0.66 -12.27
C PRO A 61 2.19 -0.15 -13.65
N SER A 62 2.42 -1.04 -14.63
CA SER A 62 2.70 -0.66 -16.02
C SER A 62 1.43 -0.43 -16.83
N THR A 63 0.30 -0.95 -16.35
CA THR A 63 -1.02 -0.68 -16.89
C THR A 63 -1.57 0.58 -16.24
N LEU A 64 -1.96 1.56 -17.05
CA LEU A 64 -2.61 2.77 -16.56
C LEU A 64 -4.11 2.50 -16.39
N ASP A 65 -4.49 1.99 -15.22
CA ASP A 65 -5.88 1.87 -14.79
C ASP A 65 -6.20 2.94 -13.73
N PHE A 66 -7.49 3.23 -13.57
CA PHE A 66 -7.99 4.12 -12.53
C PHE A 66 -9.37 3.62 -12.08
N PRO A 67 -9.76 3.87 -10.82
CA PRO A 67 -11.12 3.62 -10.38
C PRO A 67 -12.12 4.40 -11.23
N ASP A 68 -13.31 3.82 -11.42
CA ASP A 68 -14.43 4.57 -11.98
C ASP A 68 -14.91 5.61 -10.96
N TYR A 69 -14.59 6.88 -11.24
CA TYR A 69 -15.00 8.01 -10.42
C TYR A 69 -16.42 8.50 -10.72
N THR A 70 -17.17 7.83 -11.60
CA THR A 70 -18.55 8.20 -11.94
C THR A 70 -19.59 7.44 -11.11
N VAL A 71 -19.20 6.35 -10.45
CA VAL A 71 -20.09 5.53 -9.62
C VAL A 71 -20.07 6.04 -8.19
N ALA A 72 -21.18 6.62 -7.73
CA ALA A 72 -21.37 6.94 -6.32
C ALA A 72 -21.52 5.65 -5.49
N ALA A 73 -21.10 5.69 -4.22
CA ALA A 73 -21.44 4.65 -3.25
C ALA A 73 -22.93 4.33 -3.36
N ASN A 74 -23.29 3.06 -3.59
CA ASN A 74 -24.68 2.62 -3.63
C ASN A 74 -25.41 3.19 -2.40
N SER A 75 -26.37 4.08 -2.64
CA SER A 75 -27.20 4.73 -1.62
C SER A 75 -28.14 3.74 -0.96
#